data_AF-A0A2I0QH43-F1
#
_entry.id   AF-A0A2I0QH43-F1
#
_cell.length_a   1.000
_cell.length_b   1.000
_cell.length_c   1.000
_cell.angle_alpha   90.00
_cell.angle_beta   90.00
_cell.angle_gamma   90.00
#
_symmetry.space_group_name_H-M   'P 1'
#
loop_
_entity.id
_entity.type
_entity.pdbx_description
1 polymer ?
#
loop_
_entity_poly.entity_id
_entity_poly.type
_entity_poly.pdbx_seq_one_letter_code
_entity_poly.pdbx_strand_id
1 'polypeptide(L)'
;MQKGEIDLCIVGADRITANGDVANKIGTYEKAVLAKENNIPFYVAATVSTIDFSIKSGNEIPIEERNEDEVLSVNNIRIAPIGSHALNPAFDVTPAKYITGIITEIGIFKPEEIKNL
;
A
#
# COMPACT_ATOMS: atom_id res chain seq x y z
N MET A 1 -3.64 15.13 8.42
CA MET A 1 -2.23 15.37 8.03
C MET A 1 -1.92 16.86 8.04
N GLN A 2 -2.39 17.68 7.09
CA GLN A 2 -2.05 19.11 7.00
C GLN A 2 -2.34 19.95 8.26
N LYS A 3 -3.41 19.63 9.00
CA LYS A 3 -3.73 20.32 10.26
C LYS A 3 -2.76 20.00 11.42
N GLY A 4 -1.81 19.10 11.24
CA GLY A 4 -0.89 18.66 12.30
C GLY A 4 -1.52 17.74 13.34
N GLU A 5 -2.73 17.22 13.10
CA GLU A 5 -3.48 16.36 14.03
C GLU A 5 -3.13 14.86 13.91
N ILE A 6 -2.20 14.49 13.03
CA ILE A 6 -1.82 13.10 12.77
C ILE A 6 -0.33 12.95 13.03
N ASP A 7 0.03 12.14 14.02
CA ASP A 7 1.43 11.91 14.42
C ASP A 7 2.11 10.77 13.64
N LEU A 8 1.31 9.81 13.14
CA LEU A 8 1.80 8.56 12.57
C LEU A 8 0.80 7.99 11.57
N CYS A 9 1.30 7.36 10.51
CA CYS A 9 0.51 6.45 9.67
C CYS A 9 1.05 5.02 9.81
N ILE A 10 0.14 4.07 9.95
CA ILE A 10 0.45 2.65 9.98
C ILE A 10 -0.58 1.88 9.14
N VAL A 11 -0.10 1.00 8.28
CA VAL A 11 -0.92 0.16 7.39
C VAL A 11 -0.43 -1.28 7.41
N GLY A 12 -1.24 -2.20 6.90
CA GLY A 12 -0.81 -3.57 6.60
C GLY A 12 -0.03 -3.66 5.29
N ALA A 13 0.24 -4.89 4.86
CA ALA A 13 0.73 -5.21 3.52
C ALA A 13 0.11 -6.51 3.02
N ASP A 14 -0.11 -6.59 1.71
CA ASP A 14 -0.46 -7.83 1.01
C ASP A 14 0.82 -8.50 0.47
N ARG A 15 1.81 -7.71 0.04
CA ARG A 15 3.13 -8.21 -0.38
C ARG A 15 4.20 -7.14 -0.19
N ILE A 16 5.37 -7.56 0.27
CA ILE A 16 6.57 -6.72 0.36
C ILE A 16 7.65 -7.33 -0.53
N THR A 17 8.31 -6.55 -1.37
CA THR A 17 9.40 -7.02 -2.25
C THR A 17 10.76 -6.96 -1.54
N ALA A 18 11.78 -7.56 -2.15
CA ALA A 18 13.15 -7.55 -1.61
C ALA A 18 13.75 -6.14 -1.48
N ASN A 19 13.33 -5.17 -2.30
CA ASN A 19 13.76 -3.76 -2.16
C ASN A 19 12.90 -2.93 -1.20
N GLY A 20 11.92 -3.55 -0.53
CA GLY A 20 11.04 -2.90 0.44
C GLY A 20 9.89 -2.11 -0.17
N ASP A 21 9.61 -2.24 -1.46
CA ASP A 21 8.35 -1.74 -2.03
C ASP A 21 7.19 -2.59 -1.50
N VAL A 22 6.06 -1.93 -1.24
CA VAL A 22 4.91 -2.56 -0.57
C VAL A 22 3.68 -2.47 -1.45
N ALA A 23 3.12 -3.63 -1.82
CA ALA A 23 1.76 -3.70 -2.33
C ALA A 23 0.78 -3.84 -1.16
N ASN A 24 -0.23 -2.98 -1.15
CA ASN A 24 -1.32 -3.01 -0.17
C ASN A 24 -2.60 -2.44 -0.81
N LYS A 25 -3.73 -2.52 -0.09
CA LYS A 25 -5.03 -2.01 -0.55
C LYS A 25 -4.92 -0.63 -1.22
N ILE A 26 -5.61 -0.47 -2.35
CA ILE A 26 -5.62 0.76 -3.16
C ILE A 26 -5.84 2.01 -2.28
N GLY A 27 -5.06 3.04 -2.58
CA GLY A 27 -4.92 4.27 -1.81
C GLY A 27 -3.75 4.24 -0.83
N THR A 28 -3.06 3.13 -0.57
CA THR A 28 -1.92 3.11 0.37
C THR A 28 -0.81 4.04 -0.12
N TYR A 29 -0.48 3.98 -1.40
CA TYR A 29 0.51 4.87 -2.04
C TYR A 29 0.14 6.35 -1.85
N GLU A 30 -1.12 6.70 -2.05
CA GLU A 30 -1.63 8.06 -1.85
C GLU A 30 -1.38 8.53 -0.40
N LYS A 31 -1.74 7.71 0.60
CA LYS A 31 -1.51 8.07 2.01
C LYS A 31 -0.02 8.22 2.30
N ALA A 32 0.84 7.39 1.72
CA ALA A 32 2.29 7.45 1.91
C ALA A 32 2.90 8.74 1.32
N VAL A 33 2.44 9.16 0.14
CA VAL A 33 2.84 10.44 -0.48
C VAL A 33 2.39 11.61 0.39
N LEU A 34 1.13 11.61 0.84
CA LEU A 34 0.60 12.68 1.70
C LEU A 34 1.30 12.71 3.06
N ALA A 35 1.61 11.56 3.65
CA ALA A 35 2.36 11.48 4.90
C ALA A 35 3.74 12.12 4.76
N LYS A 36 4.47 11.78 3.69
CA LYS A 36 5.78 12.36 3.41
C LYS A 36 5.72 13.88 3.22
N GLU A 37 4.76 14.38 2.45
CA GLU A 37 4.58 15.82 2.21
C GLU A 37 4.29 16.60 3.51
N ASN A 38 3.66 15.94 4.49
CA ASN A 38 3.33 16.54 5.78
C ASN A 38 4.33 16.17 6.89
N ASN A 39 5.50 15.58 6.55
CA ASN A 39 6.52 15.14 7.50
C ASN A 39 6.02 14.16 8.58
N ILE A 40 5.07 13.30 8.22
CA ILE A 40 4.49 12.29 9.11
C ILE A 40 5.16 10.94 8.80
N PRO A 41 5.68 10.21 9.80
CA PRO A 41 6.25 8.89 9.60
C PRO A 41 5.19 7.88 9.14
N PHE A 42 5.56 7.06 8.16
CA PHE A 42 4.69 6.07 7.54
C PHE A 42 5.26 4.66 7.74
N TYR A 43 4.59 3.85 8.54
CA TYR A 43 5.01 2.48 8.84
C TYR A 43 4.13 1.46 8.15
N VAL A 44 4.73 0.33 7.82
CA VAL A 44 4.04 -0.86 7.32
C VAL A 44 4.21 -1.95 8.37
N ALA A 45 3.12 -2.55 8.83
CA ALA A 45 3.15 -3.67 9.76
C ALA A 45 2.75 -4.96 9.02
N ALA A 46 3.69 -5.90 8.91
CA ALA A 46 3.49 -7.15 8.19
C ALA A 46 4.41 -8.23 8.76
N THR A 47 4.01 -9.50 8.64
CA THR A 47 4.86 -10.61 9.07
C THR A 47 5.97 -10.88 8.05
N VAL A 48 7.06 -11.53 8.46
CA VAL A 48 8.14 -11.91 7.54
C VAL A 48 7.62 -12.76 6.37
N SER A 49 6.59 -13.56 6.59
CA SER A 49 5.92 -14.36 5.54
C SER A 49 5.25 -13.54 4.43
N THR A 50 4.97 -12.25 4.65
CA THR A 50 4.43 -11.33 3.64
C THR A 50 5.52 -10.81 2.70
N ILE A 51 6.79 -11.03 3.04
CA ILE A 51 7.95 -10.61 2.24
C ILE A 51 8.23 -11.68 1.17
N ASP A 52 8.17 -11.26 -0.08
CA ASP A 52 8.50 -12.06 -1.25
C ASP A 52 9.92 -11.70 -1.74
N PHE A 53 10.91 -12.43 -1.24
CA PHE A 53 12.33 -12.25 -1.58
C PHE A 53 12.65 -12.58 -3.05
N SER A 54 11.73 -13.24 -3.78
CA SER A 54 11.93 -13.55 -5.19
C SER A 54 11.69 -12.35 -6.10
N ILE A 55 10.93 -11.35 -5.62
CA ILE A 55 10.56 -10.15 -6.37
C ILE A 55 11.49 -8.99 -6.02
N LYS A 56 12.12 -8.39 -7.03
CA LYS A 56 13.14 -7.35 -6.82
C LYS A 56 12.56 -5.96 -6.62
N SER A 57 11.41 -5.69 -7.23
CA SER A 57 10.78 -4.37 -7.19
C SER A 57 9.26 -4.44 -7.29
N GLY A 58 8.57 -3.39 -6.82
CA GLY A 58 7.11 -3.33 -6.89
C GLY A 58 6.53 -3.38 -8.31
N ASN A 59 7.33 -3.06 -9.34
CA ASN A 59 6.91 -3.14 -10.75
C ASN A 59 6.62 -4.58 -11.24
N GLU A 60 7.12 -5.58 -10.52
CA GLU A 60 6.91 -6.99 -10.83
C GLU A 60 5.67 -7.56 -10.13
N ILE A 61 5.01 -6.79 -9.26
CA ILE A 61 3.79 -7.22 -8.57
C ILE A 61 2.61 -7.09 -9.54
N PRO A 62 1.90 -8.18 -9.88
CA PRO A 62 0.67 -8.09 -10.64
C PRO A 62 -0.42 -7.46 -9.76
N ILE A 63 -1.06 -6.41 -10.27
CA ILE A 63 -2.18 -5.76 -9.59
C ILE A 63 -3.48 -6.44 -10.03
N GLU A 64 -4.24 -6.95 -9.05
CA GLU A 64 -5.58 -7.47 -9.26
C GLU A 64 -6.51 -6.33 -9.71
N GLU A 65 -7.12 -6.48 -10.88
CA GLU A 65 -8.23 -5.65 -11.34
C GLU A 65 -9.54 -6.40 -11.06
N ARG A 66 -10.43 -5.79 -10.30
CA ARG A 66 -11.72 -6.38 -9.90
C ARG A 66 -12.85 -5.88 -10.80
N ASN A 67 -14.03 -6.46 -10.63
CA ASN A 67 -15.20 -6.05 -11.41
C ASN A 67 -15.53 -4.56 -11.15
N GLU A 68 -15.75 -3.78 -12.22
CA GLU A 68 -16.13 -2.37 -12.14
C GLU A 68 -17.44 -2.13 -11.37
N ASP A 69 -18.32 -3.14 -11.28
CA ASP A 69 -19.56 -3.05 -10.52
C ASP A 69 -19.36 -2.74 -9.03
N GLU A 70 -18.21 -3.11 -8.44
CA GLU A 70 -17.88 -2.78 -7.04
C GLU A 70 -17.65 -1.27 -6.83
N VAL A 71 -17.34 -0.53 -7.91
CA VAL A 71 -17.21 0.93 -7.91
C VAL A 71 -18.52 1.60 -8.35
N LEU A 72 -19.19 1.02 -9.34
CA LEU A 72 -20.41 1.58 -9.91
C LEU A 72 -21.64 1.43 -9.00
N SER A 73 -21.59 0.49 -8.04
CA SER A 73 -22.70 0.14 -7.16
C SER A 73 -22.26 -0.07 -5.71
N VAL A 74 -23.15 0.25 -4.76
CA VAL A 74 -22.97 -0.04 -3.32
C VAL A 74 -24.20 -0.78 -2.82
N ASN A 75 -24.01 -1.90 -2.10
CA ASN A 75 -25.10 -2.78 -1.64
C ASN A 75 -26.07 -3.18 -2.77
N ASN A 76 -25.54 -3.49 -3.96
CA ASN A 76 -26.29 -3.81 -5.19
C ASN A 76 -27.19 -2.68 -5.72
N ILE A 77 -26.99 -1.44 -5.27
CA ILE A 77 -27.68 -0.25 -5.77
C ILE A 77 -26.68 0.57 -6.59
N ARG A 78 -26.98 0.80 -7.87
CA ARG A 78 -26.13 1.60 -8.75
C ARG A 78 -26.12 3.06 -8.31
N ILE A 79 -24.93 3.63 -8.17
CA ILE A 79 -24.71 5.03 -7.79
C ILE A 79 -24.10 5.86 -8.93
N ALA A 80 -23.44 5.22 -9.89
CA ALA A 80 -22.87 5.87 -11.06
C ALA A 80 -23.92 6.05 -12.19
N PRO A 81 -23.78 7.07 -13.05
CA PRO A 81 -24.64 7.24 -14.22
C PRO A 81 -24.71 5.97 -15.09
N ILE A 82 -25.85 5.74 -15.72
CA ILE A 82 -26.03 4.60 -16.63
C ILE A 82 -25.06 4.74 -17.82
N GLY A 83 -24.36 3.65 -18.15
CA GLY A 83 -23.37 3.63 -19.24
C GLY A 83 -21.95 4.08 -18.83
N SER A 84 -21.73 4.52 -17.59
CA SER A 84 -20.38 4.76 -17.07
C SER A 84 -19.62 3.45 -16.83
N HIS A 85 -18.32 3.49 -17.13
CA HIS A 85 -17.31 2.47 -16.82
C HIS A 85 -16.42 2.91 -15.65
N ALA A 86 -15.74 1.95 -15.01
CA ALA A 86 -14.77 2.25 -13.95
C ALA A 86 -13.49 1.41 -14.04
N LEU A 87 -12.41 1.95 -13.49
CA LEU A 87 -11.21 1.20 -13.14
C LEU A 87 -11.35 0.70 -11.69
N ASN A 88 -10.91 -0.51 -11.41
CA ASN A 88 -11.00 -1.08 -10.06
C ASN A 88 -9.75 -1.90 -9.69
N PRO A 89 -8.56 -1.27 -9.64
CA PRO A 89 -7.38 -1.90 -9.09
C PRO A 89 -7.57 -2.12 -7.58
N ALA A 90 -7.41 -3.36 -7.13
CA ALA A 90 -7.62 -3.72 -5.74
C ALA A 90 -6.46 -3.28 -4.82
N PHE A 91 -5.30 -3.00 -5.41
CA PHE A 91 -4.05 -2.69 -4.70
C PHE A 91 -3.30 -1.57 -5.43
N ASP A 92 -2.41 -0.89 -4.71
CA ASP A 92 -1.35 -0.08 -5.29
C ASP A 92 0.01 -0.45 -4.69
N VAL A 93 1.07 0.04 -5.32
CA VAL A 93 2.46 -0.13 -4.86
C VAL A 93 2.94 1.16 -4.25
N THR A 94 3.37 1.08 -2.99
CA THR A 94 4.06 2.15 -2.28
C THR A 94 5.57 1.95 -2.37
N PRO A 95 6.32 2.83 -3.06
CA PRO A 95 7.77 2.73 -3.13
C PRO A 95 8.43 2.89 -1.75
N ALA A 96 9.50 2.14 -1.52
CA ALA A 96 10.30 2.15 -0.29
C ALA A 96 10.66 3.56 0.23
N LYS A 97 10.91 4.52 -0.68
CA LYS A 97 11.26 5.92 -0.35
C LYS A 97 10.18 6.71 0.41
N TYR A 98 8.96 6.18 0.53
CA TYR A 98 7.88 6.78 1.30
C TYR A 98 7.65 6.08 2.65
N ILE A 99 8.36 4.98 2.92
CA ILE A 99 8.18 4.15 4.11
C ILE A 99 9.28 4.47 5.11
N THR A 100 8.88 4.79 6.34
CA THR A 100 9.78 5.05 7.47
C THR A 100 10.35 3.76 8.04
N GLY A 101 9.54 2.72 8.15
CA GLY A 101 9.97 1.41 8.62
C GLY A 101 8.92 0.33 8.41
N ILE A 102 9.39 -0.92 8.37
CA ILE A 102 8.57 -2.12 8.26
C ILE A 102 8.67 -2.86 9.60
N ILE A 103 7.53 -2.99 10.26
CA ILE A 103 7.38 -3.65 11.56
C ILE A 103 7.04 -5.11 11.29
N THR A 104 7.85 -6.02 11.81
CA THR A 104 7.65 -7.46 11.74
C THR A 104 7.66 -8.08 13.13
N GLU A 105 7.40 -9.38 13.23
CA GLU A 105 7.48 -10.13 14.48
C GLU A 105 8.91 -10.28 15.03
N ILE A 106 9.93 -9.97 14.23
CA ILE A 106 11.36 -10.05 14.63
C ILE A 106 12.04 -8.68 14.79
N GLY A 107 11.33 -7.57 14.56
CA GLY A 107 11.88 -6.23 14.77
C GLY A 107 11.27 -5.17 13.87
N ILE A 108 11.94 -4.02 13.81
CA ILE A 108 11.58 -2.91 12.92
C ILE A 108 12.79 -2.64 12.03
N PHE A 109 12.56 -2.70 10.72
CA PHE A 109 13.62 -2.58 9.72
C PHE A 109 13.32 -1.40 8.79
N LYS A 110 14.38 -0.72 8.34
CA LYS A 110 14.24 0.18 7.20
C LYS A 110 13.99 -0.62 5.92
N PRO A 111 13.30 -0.05 4.92
CA PRO A 111 13.05 -0.74 3.65
C PRO A 111 14.32 -1.32 3.00
N GLU A 112 15.45 -0.61 3.04
CA GLU A 112 16.73 -1.08 2.47
C GLU A 112 17.39 -2.26 3.21
N GLU A 113 16.95 -2.55 4.43
CA GLU A 113 17.44 -3.63 5.28
C GLU A 113 16.67 -4.94 5.04
N ILE A 114 15.47 -4.88 4.42
CA ILE A 114 14.58 -6.02 4.21
C ILE A 114 15.26 -7.19 3.50
N LYS A 115 16.06 -6.94 2.48
CA LYS A 115 16.80 -7.97 1.74
C LYS A 115 17.78 -8.82 2.58
N ASN A 116 18.07 -8.39 3.82
CA ASN A 116 19.00 -9.08 4.72
C ASN A 116 18.28 -9.87 5.82
N LEU A 117 16.95 -9.90 5.83
CA LEU A 117 16.12 -10.76 6.67
C LEU A 117 16.17 -12.21 6.17
#